data_AF-A0A536WLE7-F1
#
_entry.id   AF-A0A536WLE7-F1
#
_cell.length_a   1.000
_cell.length_b   1.000
_cell.length_c   1.000
_cell.angle_alpha   90.00
_cell.angle_beta   90.00
_cell.angle_gamma   90.00
#
_symmetry.space_group_name_H-M   'P 1'
#
loop_
_entity.id
_entity.type
_entity.pdbx_description
1 polymer ?
#
loop_
_entity_poly.entity_id
_entity_poly.type
_entity_poly.pdbx_seq_one_letter_code
_entity_poly.pdbx_strand_id
1 'polypeptide(L)'
;MRGSTASAVAATMNAFIAAVEYTGRCEHVRSGVPSAALPPRGRVGNMNSTEENMYKSLGILLTGLFVSASCLAQGSLVGTYKLVSIKAEIDGKLRDDRTKPPHGYLIITPKYYTVFYTLQDRKFGTSDADKAALWESLTAFTGLYRIEGKKIVISPDVSYNEIFNGTQQTRDLEVNGGRLTLSSGPRPYGRDPSKKIVLRQEWERIESVDCHPM
;
A
#
# COMPACT_ATOMS: atom_id res chain seq x y z
N MET A 1 -32.52 -30.24 19.27
CA MET A 1 -33.04 -29.96 17.91
C MET A 1 -32.32 -28.74 17.36
N ARG A 2 -31.71 -28.89 16.18
CA ARG A 2 -31.11 -27.89 15.25
C ARG A 2 -29.96 -27.02 15.82
N GLY A 3 -28.80 -26.88 15.19
CA GLY A 3 -28.38 -27.23 13.83
C GLY A 3 -27.40 -26.14 13.34
N SER A 4 -26.24 -26.60 12.86
CA SER A 4 -25.05 -25.87 12.41
C SER A 4 -25.24 -25.00 11.15
N THR A 5 -24.51 -23.89 11.04
CA THR A 5 -23.97 -23.36 9.76
C THR A 5 -22.65 -22.58 9.98
N ALA A 6 -21.58 -23.34 10.22
CA ALA A 6 -20.28 -22.98 9.65
C ALA A 6 -20.32 -23.19 8.12
N SER A 7 -19.51 -22.46 7.37
CA SER A 7 -19.25 -22.61 5.92
C SER A 7 -20.23 -21.93 4.95
N ALA A 8 -20.03 -20.63 4.71
CA ALA A 8 -20.59 -19.94 3.53
C ALA A 8 -19.57 -19.07 2.76
N VAL A 9 -18.30 -19.00 3.18
CA VAL A 9 -17.27 -18.18 2.49
C VAL A 9 -16.20 -19.02 1.78
N ALA A 10 -16.16 -20.35 2.01
CA ALA A 10 -15.26 -21.27 1.31
C ALA A 10 -15.80 -21.78 -0.04
N ALA A 11 -17.05 -21.48 -0.39
CA ALA A 11 -17.72 -22.04 -1.58
C ALA A 11 -17.56 -21.20 -2.86
N THR A 12 -17.06 -19.97 -2.79
CA THR A 12 -16.88 -19.09 -3.97
C THR A 12 -15.46 -19.08 -4.54
N MET A 13 -14.47 -19.69 -3.86
CA MET A 13 -13.08 -19.77 -4.35
C MET A 13 -12.74 -21.04 -5.15
N ASN A 14 -13.59 -22.08 -5.13
CA ASN A 14 -13.37 -23.30 -5.94
C ASN A 14 -14.06 -23.28 -7.32
N ALA A 15 -14.85 -22.25 -7.64
CA ALA A 15 -15.54 -22.15 -8.94
C ALA A 15 -14.71 -21.46 -10.04
N PHE A 16 -13.58 -20.82 -9.70
CA PHE A 16 -12.71 -20.14 -10.67
C PHE A 16 -11.55 -21.01 -11.19
N ILE A 17 -11.25 -22.13 -10.54
CA ILE A 17 -10.19 -23.07 -10.98
C ILE A 17 -10.76 -24.17 -11.90
N ALA A 18 -12.05 -24.49 -11.84
CA ALA A 18 -12.66 -25.51 -12.70
C ALA A 18 -13.03 -25.03 -14.13
N ALA A 19 -13.01 -23.73 -14.40
CA ALA A 19 -13.33 -23.19 -15.73
C ALA A 19 -12.12 -23.17 -16.69
N VAL A 20 -10.91 -23.47 -16.21
CA VAL A 20 -9.66 -23.41 -17.00
C VAL A 20 -9.23 -24.78 -17.55
N GLU A 21 -9.86 -25.89 -17.13
CA GLU A 21 -9.46 -27.25 -17.56
C GLU A 21 -10.48 -27.97 -18.47
N TYR A 22 -11.61 -27.36 -18.87
CA TYR A 22 -12.66 -28.05 -19.64
C TYR A 22 -12.74 -27.72 -21.15
N THR A 23 -11.66 -27.23 -21.77
CA THR A 23 -11.60 -27.14 -23.24
C THR A 23 -10.38 -27.88 -23.77
N GLY A 24 -10.39 -29.20 -23.61
CA GLY A 24 -9.31 -30.05 -24.11
C GLY A 24 -9.55 -31.55 -23.93
N ARG A 25 -10.49 -32.14 -24.68
CA ARG A 25 -10.41 -33.59 -24.99
C ARG A 25 -11.17 -33.97 -26.27
N CYS A 26 -10.45 -34.66 -27.14
CA CYS A 26 -10.82 -35.19 -28.45
C CYS A 26 -11.64 -36.50 -28.40
N GLU A 27 -12.24 -36.81 -29.57
CA GLU A 27 -12.64 -38.12 -30.14
C GLU A 27 -13.96 -38.78 -29.65
N HIS A 28 -14.78 -39.49 -30.45
CA HIS A 28 -14.65 -40.12 -31.78
C HIS A 28 -16.07 -40.49 -32.33
N VAL A 29 -16.21 -40.73 -33.65
CA VAL A 29 -16.92 -41.87 -34.33
C VAL A 29 -17.62 -41.48 -35.65
N ARG A 30 -17.37 -42.35 -36.66
CA ARG A 30 -17.73 -42.33 -38.09
C ARG A 30 -19.19 -42.76 -38.38
N SER A 31 -19.72 -42.31 -39.53
CA SER A 31 -20.47 -43.14 -40.50
C SER A 31 -20.46 -42.50 -41.92
N GLY A 32 -20.29 -43.32 -42.98
CA GLY A 32 -20.11 -42.95 -44.42
C GLY A 32 -21.35 -42.33 -45.10
N VAL A 33 -21.36 -41.92 -46.38
CA VAL A 33 -20.88 -42.48 -47.68
C VAL A 33 -20.88 -41.30 -48.73
N PRO A 34 -20.22 -41.36 -49.92
CA PRO A 34 -19.56 -40.20 -50.56
C PRO A 34 -20.38 -39.50 -51.65
N SER A 35 -20.06 -38.22 -51.89
CA SER A 35 -20.42 -37.50 -53.11
C SER A 35 -19.29 -36.56 -53.53
N ALA A 36 -18.85 -36.69 -54.78
CA ALA A 36 -17.78 -35.90 -55.38
C ALA A 36 -18.29 -34.52 -55.83
N ALA A 37 -17.58 -33.43 -55.47
CA ALA A 37 -17.48 -32.20 -56.28
C ALA A 37 -16.50 -31.17 -55.67
N LEU A 38 -15.46 -30.84 -56.48
CA LEU A 38 -14.71 -29.59 -56.61
C LEU A 38 -13.84 -29.04 -55.44
N PRO A 39 -12.63 -28.51 -55.73
CA PRO A 39 -11.73 -27.98 -54.71
C PRO A 39 -12.18 -26.59 -54.22
N PRO A 40 -12.22 -26.29 -52.91
CA PRO A 40 -12.38 -24.93 -52.47
C PRO A 40 -11.05 -24.18 -52.64
N ARG A 41 -11.17 -22.98 -53.22
CA ARG A 41 -10.16 -21.93 -53.29
C ARG A 41 -9.40 -21.78 -51.98
N GLY A 42 -8.12 -21.44 -52.12
CA GLY A 42 -7.18 -21.19 -51.03
C GLY A 42 -7.80 -20.40 -49.87
N ARG A 43 -7.61 -20.95 -48.66
CA ARG A 43 -7.87 -20.27 -47.40
C ARG A 43 -6.87 -19.12 -47.28
N VAL A 44 -7.31 -17.90 -47.56
CA VAL A 44 -6.62 -16.71 -47.07
C VAL A 44 -6.60 -16.84 -45.55
N GLY A 45 -5.40 -17.02 -44.99
CA GLY A 45 -5.20 -17.02 -43.55
C GLY A 45 -5.75 -15.71 -43.00
N ASN A 46 -6.72 -15.80 -42.11
CA ASN A 46 -7.31 -14.65 -41.46
C ASN A 46 -6.24 -14.04 -40.53
N MET A 47 -5.53 -13.03 -41.02
CA MET A 47 -4.38 -12.39 -40.38
C MET A 47 -4.80 -11.48 -39.19
N ASN A 48 -6.04 -11.61 -38.74
CA ASN A 48 -6.64 -10.81 -37.67
C ASN A 48 -6.54 -11.51 -36.29
N SER A 49 -6.36 -12.84 -36.27
CA SER A 49 -6.33 -13.60 -34.99
C SER A 49 -5.00 -13.50 -34.24
N THR A 50 -3.89 -13.30 -34.96
CA THR A 50 -2.54 -13.18 -34.39
C THR A 50 -2.32 -11.82 -33.72
N GLU A 51 -2.85 -10.74 -34.31
CA GLU A 51 -2.78 -9.40 -33.72
C GLU A 51 -3.60 -9.30 -32.44
N GLU A 52 -4.86 -9.76 -32.44
CA GLU A 52 -5.70 -9.71 -31.23
C GLU A 52 -5.10 -10.52 -30.07
N ASN A 53 -4.51 -11.68 -30.35
CA ASN A 53 -3.85 -12.50 -29.34
C ASN A 53 -2.54 -11.85 -28.85
N MET A 54 -1.83 -11.13 -29.72
CA MET A 54 -0.66 -10.34 -29.35
C MET A 54 -1.02 -9.17 -28.44
N TYR A 55 -2.10 -8.42 -28.73
CA TYR A 55 -2.57 -7.32 -27.88
C TYR A 55 -3.09 -7.81 -26.52
N LYS A 56 -3.79 -8.95 -26.48
CA LYS A 56 -4.22 -9.60 -25.23
C LYS A 56 -3.02 -10.08 -24.40
N SER A 57 -2.05 -10.74 -25.04
CA SER A 57 -0.83 -11.22 -24.36
C SER A 57 0.04 -10.06 -23.86
N LEU A 58 0.20 -9.00 -24.66
CA LEU A 58 0.91 -7.79 -24.27
C LEU A 58 0.18 -7.06 -23.14
N GLY A 59 -1.15 -7.00 -23.17
CA GLY A 59 -1.97 -6.43 -22.08
C GLY A 59 -1.83 -7.18 -20.76
N ILE A 60 -1.81 -8.51 -20.78
CA ILE A 60 -1.59 -9.34 -19.58
C ILE A 60 -0.16 -9.13 -19.04
N LEU A 61 0.84 -9.11 -19.92
CA LEU A 61 2.26 -8.96 -19.51
C LEU A 61 2.54 -7.59 -18.89
N LEU A 62 1.99 -6.52 -19.49
CA LEU A 62 2.11 -5.15 -18.96
C LEU A 62 1.41 -5.03 -17.60
N THR A 63 0.19 -5.56 -17.46
CA THR A 63 -0.56 -5.51 -16.19
C THR A 63 0.15 -6.29 -15.08
N GLY A 64 0.67 -7.49 -15.40
CA GLY A 64 1.45 -8.30 -14.45
C GLY A 64 2.73 -7.61 -13.98
N LEU A 65 3.41 -6.88 -14.86
CA LEU A 65 4.63 -6.13 -14.51
C LEU A 65 4.35 -4.99 -13.53
N PHE A 66 3.25 -4.25 -13.71
CA PHE A 66 2.88 -3.15 -12.81
C PHE A 66 2.49 -3.61 -11.40
N VAL A 67 1.75 -4.71 -11.28
CA VAL A 67 1.36 -5.28 -9.97
C VAL A 67 2.59 -5.79 -9.22
N SER A 68 3.49 -6.48 -9.92
CA SER A 68 4.70 -7.07 -9.33
C SER A 68 5.68 -6.01 -8.79
N ALA A 69 5.89 -4.92 -9.55
CA ALA A 69 6.78 -3.83 -9.14
C ALA A 69 6.29 -3.11 -7.86
N SER A 70 4.98 -2.91 -7.74
CA SER A 70 4.37 -2.28 -6.56
C SER A 70 4.54 -3.14 -5.30
N CYS A 71 4.37 -4.46 -5.43
CA CYS A 71 4.55 -5.40 -4.33
C CYS A 71 6.00 -5.44 -3.83
N LEU A 72 6.98 -5.47 -4.75
CA LEU A 72 8.40 -5.46 -4.39
C LEU A 72 8.83 -4.16 -3.71
N ALA A 73 8.38 -3.00 -4.23
CA ALA A 73 8.66 -1.70 -3.62
C ALA A 73 8.09 -1.64 -2.19
N GLN A 74 6.85 -2.10 -2.00
CA GLN A 74 6.20 -2.15 -0.69
C GLN A 74 6.91 -3.10 0.29
N GLY A 75 7.36 -4.27 -0.18
CA GLY A 75 8.09 -5.24 0.61
C GLY A 75 9.40 -4.70 1.20
N SER A 76 10.15 -3.90 0.43
CA SER A 76 11.43 -3.32 0.90
C SER A 76 11.28 -2.33 2.06
N LEU A 77 10.10 -1.73 2.23
CA LEU A 77 9.82 -0.78 3.31
C LEU A 77 9.38 -1.43 4.61
N VAL A 78 9.03 -2.71 4.59
CA VAL A 78 8.57 -3.41 5.80
C VAL A 78 9.68 -3.38 6.84
N GLY A 79 9.33 -2.97 8.07
CA GLY A 79 10.28 -2.84 9.16
C GLY A 79 9.82 -1.86 10.25
N THR A 80 10.69 -1.73 11.26
CA THR A 80 10.53 -0.75 12.34
C THR A 80 11.63 0.28 12.23
N TYR A 81 11.27 1.56 12.39
CA TYR A 81 12.16 2.69 12.26
C TYR A 81 12.02 3.61 13.46
N LYS A 82 13.15 4.11 13.95
CA LYS A 82 13.21 5.14 14.99
C LYS A 82 13.24 6.52 14.35
N LEU A 83 12.50 7.46 14.92
CA LEU A 83 12.51 8.85 14.46
C LEU A 83 13.85 9.51 14.85
N VAL A 84 14.52 10.10 13.87
CA VAL A 84 15.80 10.80 14.07
C VAL A 84 15.57 12.31 14.13
N SER A 85 14.80 12.84 13.18
CA SER A 85 14.54 14.27 13.09
C SER A 85 13.16 14.57 12.52
N ILE A 86 12.62 15.72 12.92
CA ILE A 86 11.38 16.25 12.38
C ILE A 86 11.55 17.75 12.16
N LYS A 87 11.32 18.22 10.93
CA LYS A 87 11.30 19.64 10.60
C LYS A 87 9.91 19.99 10.11
N ALA A 88 9.34 21.04 10.69
CA ALA A 88 8.02 21.51 10.32
C ALA A 88 8.03 23.01 10.10
N GLU A 89 7.49 23.41 8.96
CA GLU A 89 7.26 24.80 8.62
C GLU A 89 5.76 25.05 8.55
N ILE A 90 5.30 26.10 9.23
CA ILE A 90 3.92 26.57 9.16
C ILE A 90 3.95 27.93 8.48
N ASP A 91 3.27 28.04 7.33
CA ASP A 91 3.28 29.24 6.49
C ASP A 91 4.70 29.79 6.23
N GLY A 92 5.64 28.86 5.99
CA GLY A 92 7.06 29.16 5.74
C GLY A 92 7.91 29.47 6.98
N LYS A 93 7.33 29.44 8.18
CA LYS A 93 8.07 29.65 9.44
C LYS A 93 8.39 28.31 10.09
N LEU A 94 9.68 28.05 10.32
CA LEU A 94 10.14 26.87 11.05
C LEU A 94 9.60 26.91 12.49
N ARG A 95 9.22 25.75 13.01
CA ARG A 95 8.85 25.62 14.43
C ARG A 95 10.06 25.30 15.30
N ASP A 96 10.28 26.14 16.31
CA ASP A 96 11.38 25.99 17.26
C ASP A 96 11.23 24.76 18.18
N ASP A 97 9.99 24.35 18.46
CA ASP A 97 9.67 23.19 19.33
C ASP A 97 10.06 21.83 18.74
N ARG A 98 10.58 21.82 17.51
CA ARG A 98 11.07 20.65 16.79
C ARG A 98 12.59 20.65 16.58
N THR A 99 13.30 21.58 17.19
CA THR A 99 14.78 21.65 17.17
C THR A 99 15.43 20.53 17.99
N LYS A 100 14.67 19.97 18.92
CA LYS A 100 15.07 18.90 19.83
C LYS A 100 14.73 17.52 19.25
N PRO A 101 15.59 16.49 19.42
CA PRO A 101 15.31 15.14 18.95
C PRO A 101 13.95 14.62 19.47
N PRO A 102 13.02 14.27 18.57
CA PRO A 102 11.73 13.72 18.98
C PRO A 102 11.86 12.27 19.46
N HIS A 103 10.83 11.76 20.14
CA HIS A 103 10.73 10.34 20.51
C HIS A 103 9.64 9.68 19.69
N GLY A 104 9.97 8.61 18.96
CA GLY A 104 8.93 7.87 18.27
C GLY A 104 9.41 6.80 17.31
N TYR A 105 8.43 6.08 16.79
CA TYR A 105 8.61 4.95 15.90
C TYR A 105 7.64 5.02 14.72
N LEU A 106 8.14 4.53 13.59
CA LEU A 106 7.38 4.21 12.40
C LEU A 106 7.46 2.70 12.22
N ILE A 107 6.31 2.06 12.14
CA ILE A 107 6.18 0.62 11.90
C ILE A 107 5.45 0.47 10.57
N ILE A 108 6.15 -0.12 9.61
CA ILE A 108 5.59 -0.46 8.30
C ILE A 108 5.49 -1.98 8.27
N THR A 109 4.27 -2.48 8.27
CA THR A 109 3.96 -3.89 8.02
C THR A 109 3.67 -4.06 6.52
N PRO A 110 3.50 -5.29 6.00
CA PRO A 110 3.12 -5.46 4.60
C PRO A 110 1.82 -4.75 4.19
N LYS A 111 0.94 -4.38 5.13
CA LYS A 111 -0.38 -3.81 4.85
C LYS A 111 -0.63 -2.44 5.50
N TYR A 112 -0.10 -2.23 6.69
CA TYR A 112 -0.37 -1.06 7.52
C TYR A 112 0.89 -0.22 7.75
N TYR A 113 0.70 1.09 7.64
CA TYR A 113 1.62 2.12 8.09
C TYR A 113 1.15 2.60 9.46
N THR A 114 2.00 2.52 10.47
CA THR A 114 1.69 3.02 11.82
C THR A 114 2.78 3.97 12.26
N VAL A 115 2.42 5.18 12.67
CA VAL A 115 3.36 6.15 13.21
C VAL A 115 2.92 6.57 14.60
N PHE A 116 3.87 6.65 15.51
CA PHE A 116 3.68 7.18 16.85
C PHE A 116 4.93 7.96 17.25
N TYR A 117 4.79 9.27 17.45
CA TYR A 117 5.87 10.07 18.00
C TYR A 117 5.35 11.23 18.84
N THR A 118 6.26 11.76 19.64
CA THR A 118 5.99 12.89 20.52
C THR A 118 7.14 13.89 20.42
N LEU A 119 6.84 15.17 20.65
CA LEU A 119 7.88 16.18 20.85
C LEU A 119 8.69 15.87 22.12
N GLN A 120 9.88 16.45 22.24
CA GLN A 120 10.73 16.32 23.43
C GLN A 120 10.15 17.13 24.61
N ASP A 121 10.62 16.83 25.83
CA ASP A 121 10.35 17.57 27.08
C ASP A 121 8.89 17.69 27.52
N ARG A 122 8.08 16.68 27.16
CA ARG A 122 6.71 16.55 27.64
C ARG A 122 6.69 16.47 29.16
N LYS A 123 5.83 17.28 29.78
CA LYS A 123 5.62 17.28 31.22
C LYS A 123 4.34 16.54 31.55
N PHE A 124 4.41 15.65 32.52
CA PHE A 124 3.21 15.07 33.11
C PHE A 124 2.39 16.17 33.78
N GLY A 125 1.07 16.05 33.70
CA GLY A 125 0.14 16.86 34.47
C GLY A 125 -1.28 16.32 34.33
N THR A 126 -2.13 16.71 35.26
CA THR A 126 -3.50 16.18 35.39
C THR A 126 -4.57 17.22 35.13
N SER A 127 -4.20 18.50 35.01
CA SER A 127 -5.13 19.55 34.61
C SER A 127 -5.53 19.39 33.15
N ASP A 128 -6.63 20.02 32.75
CA ASP A 128 -7.07 19.98 31.36
C ASP A 128 -6.07 20.67 30.42
N ALA A 129 -5.41 21.73 30.90
CA ALA A 129 -4.33 22.39 30.18
C ALA A 129 -3.13 21.47 29.95
N ASP A 130 -2.74 20.69 30.96
CA ASP A 130 -1.64 19.74 30.85
C ASP A 130 -1.96 18.62 29.85
N LYS A 131 -3.17 18.06 29.93
CA LYS A 131 -3.63 17.03 29.00
C LYS A 131 -3.69 17.56 27.56
N ALA A 132 -4.17 18.78 27.37
CA ALA A 132 -4.18 19.44 26.08
C ALA A 132 -2.75 19.63 25.53
N ALA A 133 -1.79 20.06 26.35
CA ALA A 133 -0.39 20.19 25.95
C ALA A 133 0.26 18.85 25.57
N LEU A 134 -0.08 17.77 26.30
CA LEU A 134 0.34 16.41 25.95
C LEU A 134 -0.26 15.94 24.62
N TRP A 135 -1.53 16.23 24.37
CA TRP A 135 -2.19 15.93 23.10
C TRP A 135 -1.58 16.72 21.93
N GLU A 136 -1.33 18.01 22.15
CA GLU A 136 -0.66 18.91 21.20
C GLU A 136 0.82 18.58 20.98
N SER A 137 1.42 17.63 21.70
CA SER A 137 2.78 17.15 21.42
C SER A 137 2.79 15.76 20.81
N LEU A 138 1.63 15.11 20.64
CA LEU A 138 1.47 13.78 20.08
C LEU A 138 1.25 13.83 18.56
N THR A 139 1.74 12.82 17.87
CA THR A 139 1.23 12.41 16.57
C THR A 139 1.17 10.89 16.55
N ALA A 140 -0.04 10.35 16.43
CA ALA A 140 -0.27 8.92 16.34
C ALA A 140 -1.38 8.65 15.32
N PHE A 141 -1.08 7.89 14.28
CA PHE A 141 -2.10 7.40 13.35
C PHE A 141 -1.64 6.11 12.68
N THR A 142 -2.61 5.32 12.26
CA THR A 142 -2.39 4.11 11.47
C THR A 142 -3.40 4.03 10.34
N GLY A 143 -3.02 3.29 9.30
CA GLY A 143 -3.89 3.03 8.17
C GLY A 143 -3.22 2.21 7.08
N LEU A 144 -4.02 1.87 6.08
CA LEU A 144 -3.52 1.24 4.87
C LEU A 144 -2.58 2.20 4.14
N TYR A 145 -1.60 1.65 3.44
CA TYR A 145 -0.75 2.43 2.56
C TYR A 145 -0.51 1.72 1.24
N ARG A 146 -0.06 2.50 0.27
CA ARG A 146 0.44 2.04 -1.02
C ARG A 146 1.61 2.90 -1.48
N ILE A 147 2.42 2.36 -2.37
CA ILE A 147 3.53 3.08 -3.00
C ILE A 147 3.12 3.50 -4.42
N GLU A 148 3.31 4.77 -4.73
CA GLU A 148 3.05 5.37 -6.03
C GLU A 148 4.33 6.05 -6.54
N GLY A 149 5.16 5.29 -7.26
CA GLY A 149 6.48 5.76 -7.70
C GLY A 149 7.37 6.13 -6.50
N LYS A 150 7.74 7.41 -6.37
CA LYS A 150 8.54 7.94 -5.26
C LYS A 150 7.69 8.49 -4.11
N LYS A 151 6.44 8.04 -4.00
CA LYS A 151 5.50 8.51 -2.98
C LYS A 151 4.95 7.35 -2.19
N ILE A 152 4.69 7.59 -0.91
CA ILE A 152 3.86 6.76 -0.07
C ILE A 152 2.53 7.49 0.15
N VAL A 153 1.42 6.80 -0.13
CA VAL A 153 0.07 7.33 0.11
C VAL A 153 -0.55 6.51 1.24
N ILE A 154 -0.85 7.19 2.34
CA ILE A 154 -1.41 6.58 3.54
C ILE A 154 -2.88 6.97 3.64
N SER A 155 -3.74 6.03 4.00
CA SER A 155 -5.17 6.24 4.23
C SER A 155 -5.50 5.90 5.68
N PRO A 156 -5.39 6.88 6.61
CA PRO A 156 -5.64 6.65 8.02
C PRO A 156 -7.10 6.25 8.28
N ASP A 157 -7.29 5.18 9.04
CA ASP A 157 -8.57 4.74 9.59
C ASP A 157 -8.64 4.89 11.12
N VAL A 158 -7.49 5.06 11.78
CA VAL A 158 -7.37 5.38 13.21
C VAL A 158 -6.33 6.48 13.40
N SER A 159 -6.72 7.58 14.04
CA SER A 159 -5.87 8.76 14.23
C SER A 159 -6.16 9.43 15.56
N TYR A 160 -5.12 9.99 16.19
CA TYR A 160 -5.29 10.91 17.33
C TYR A 160 -6.09 12.16 16.92
N ASN A 161 -6.05 12.57 15.66
CA ASN A 161 -6.80 13.71 15.18
C ASN A 161 -7.78 13.25 14.09
N GLU A 162 -9.07 13.34 14.37
CA GLU A 162 -10.17 12.89 13.51
C GLU A 162 -10.13 13.51 12.10
N ILE A 163 -9.52 14.68 11.93
CA ILE A 163 -9.36 15.31 10.61
C ILE A 163 -8.56 14.45 9.62
N PHE A 164 -7.80 13.46 10.09
CA PHE A 164 -7.04 12.56 9.22
C PHE A 164 -7.82 11.30 8.81
N ASN A 165 -8.83 10.90 9.58
CA ASN A 165 -9.58 9.68 9.29
C ASN A 165 -10.34 9.84 7.96
N GLY A 166 -10.24 8.82 7.09
CA GLY A 166 -10.87 8.84 5.77
C GLY A 166 -10.19 9.76 4.74
N THR A 167 -9.04 10.36 5.07
CA THR A 167 -8.27 11.20 4.14
C THR A 167 -7.12 10.44 3.47
N GLN A 168 -6.49 11.04 2.46
CA GLN A 168 -5.22 10.56 1.91
C GLN A 168 -4.07 11.47 2.34
N GLN A 169 -3.05 10.86 2.95
CA GLN A 169 -1.83 11.50 3.42
C GLN A 169 -0.67 11.06 2.53
N THR A 170 -0.37 11.87 1.51
CA THR A 170 0.74 11.61 0.59
C THR A 170 2.04 12.19 1.11
N ARG A 171 3.12 11.40 1.05
CA ARG A 171 4.49 11.84 1.33
C ARG A 171 5.41 11.43 0.19
N ASP A 172 6.31 12.31 -0.20
CA ASP A 172 7.48 11.93 -0.99
C ASP A 172 8.37 11.03 -0.11
N LEU A 173 8.86 9.96 -0.72
CA LEU A 173 9.60 8.88 -0.08
C LEU A 173 10.99 8.78 -0.71
N GLU A 174 12.00 8.96 0.14
CA GLU A 174 13.40 8.69 -0.19
C GLU A 174 13.88 7.52 0.69
N VAL A 175 14.50 6.51 0.07
CA VAL A 175 15.07 5.34 0.76
C VAL A 175 16.57 5.30 0.48
N ASN A 176 17.39 5.29 1.54
CA ASN A 176 18.84 5.14 1.42
C ASN A 176 19.36 4.18 2.49
N GLY A 177 19.53 2.91 2.11
CA GLY A 177 19.92 1.84 3.01
C GLY A 177 18.95 1.71 4.19
N GLY A 178 19.45 1.91 5.40
CA GLY A 178 18.65 1.92 6.63
C GLY A 178 17.87 3.21 6.88
N ARG A 179 17.98 4.24 6.06
CA ARG A 179 17.33 5.54 6.29
C ARG A 179 16.13 5.76 5.39
N LEU A 180 15.06 6.30 5.98
CA LEU A 180 13.88 6.78 5.26
C LEU A 180 13.73 8.28 5.47
N THR A 181 13.48 9.01 4.39
CA THR A 181 13.02 10.38 4.48
C THR A 181 11.61 10.50 3.92
N LEU A 182 10.72 11.06 4.72
CA LEU A 182 9.33 11.33 4.35
C LEU A 182 9.11 12.84 4.33
N SER A 183 8.67 13.37 3.20
CA SER A 183 8.36 14.80 3.06
C SER A 183 6.93 15.01 2.60
N SER A 184 6.20 15.96 3.18
CA SER A 184 4.90 16.36 2.64
C SER A 184 5.01 17.64 1.84
N GLY A 185 4.27 17.77 0.74
CA GLY A 185 3.97 19.08 0.19
C GLY A 185 3.12 19.94 1.15
N PRO A 186 2.88 21.22 0.82
CA PRO A 186 2.03 22.09 1.61
C PRO A 186 0.61 21.51 1.76
N ARG A 187 0.15 21.34 2.99
CA ARG A 187 -1.18 20.79 3.30
C ARG A 187 -1.82 21.52 4.48
N PRO A 188 -3.16 21.49 4.65
CA PRO A 188 -3.80 22.04 5.84
C PRO A 188 -3.16 21.50 7.11
N TYR A 189 -2.87 22.40 8.06
CA TYR A 189 -2.33 22.01 9.34
C TYR A 189 -3.43 21.40 10.21
N GLY A 190 -3.24 20.17 10.68
CA GLY A 190 -4.31 19.41 11.37
C GLY A 190 -4.85 20.06 12.65
N ARG A 191 -4.13 21.02 13.24
CA ARG A 191 -4.58 21.75 14.44
C ARG A 191 -5.13 23.14 14.13
N ASP A 192 -4.78 23.68 12.97
CA ASP A 192 -5.31 24.95 12.48
C ASP A 192 -5.41 24.86 10.95
N PRO A 193 -6.55 24.35 10.43
CA PRO A 193 -6.70 24.10 9.00
C PRO A 193 -6.59 25.35 8.11
N SER A 194 -6.64 26.56 8.70
CA SER A 194 -6.41 27.83 7.99
C SER A 194 -4.95 28.00 7.54
N LYS A 195 -4.02 27.31 8.20
CA LYS A 195 -2.58 27.37 7.91
C LYS A 195 -2.11 26.20 7.06
N LYS A 196 -0.97 26.36 6.40
CA LYS A 196 -0.30 25.30 5.65
C LYS A 196 0.93 24.81 6.40
N ILE A 197 1.04 23.49 6.54
CA ILE A 197 2.22 22.83 7.08
C ILE A 197 2.98 22.09 5.97
N VAL A 198 4.30 22.21 6.01
CA VAL A 198 5.26 21.33 5.32
C VAL A 198 6.02 20.56 6.40
N LEU A 199 6.15 19.25 6.24
CA LEU A 199 6.79 18.38 7.21
C LEU A 199 7.84 17.52 6.51
N ARG A 200 9.06 17.48 7.05
CA ARG A 200 10.10 16.53 6.68
C ARG A 200 10.48 15.70 7.90
N GLN A 201 10.53 14.38 7.74
CA GLN A 201 10.84 13.44 8.80
C GLN A 201 11.94 12.50 8.33
N GLU A 202 12.95 12.30 9.17
CA GLU A 202 14.04 11.36 8.91
C GLU A 202 13.96 10.22 9.92
N TRP A 203 14.02 9.00 9.41
CA TRP A 203 13.89 7.78 10.18
C TRP A 203 15.06 6.85 9.91
N GLU A 204 15.44 6.09 10.92
CA GLU A 204 16.50 5.09 10.85
C GLU A 204 15.93 3.72 11.23
N ARG A 205 16.16 2.73 10.37
CA ARG A 205 15.71 1.36 10.55
C ARG A 205 16.38 0.78 11.78
N ILE A 206 15.59 0.13 12.61
CA ILE A 206 16.09 -0.66 13.72
C ILE A 206 16.41 -2.03 13.14
N GLU A 207 17.68 -2.41 13.19
CA GLU A 207 18.10 -3.77 12.84
C GLU A 207 17.38 -4.75 13.76
N SER A 208 16.80 -5.80 13.18
CA SER A 208 16.23 -6.88 13.99
C SER A 208 17.35 -7.50 14.81
N VAL A 209 17.13 -7.66 16.11
CA VAL A 209 18.03 -8.45 16.95
C VAL A 209 18.10 -9.85 16.34
N ASP A 210 19.30 -10.33 16.01
CA ASP A 210 19.53 -11.71 15.63
C ASP A 210 19.13 -12.59 16.82
N CYS A 211 17.90 -13.12 16.78
CA CYS A 211 17.44 -14.14 17.70
C CYS A 211 18.25 -15.41 17.44
N HIS A 212 19.42 -15.54 18.08
CA HIS A 212 20.08 -16.82 18.21
C HIS A 212 19.20 -17.70 19.10
N PRO A 213 18.73 -18.87 18.63
CA PRO A 213 18.06 -19.81 19.52
C PRO A 213 19.06 -20.28 20.57
N MET A 214 18.70 -20.08 21.85
CA MET A 214 19.36 -20.71 23.00
C MET A 214 19.04 -22.20 23.06
#